data_AF-A0A388TEX4-F1
#
_entry.id   AF-A0A388TEX4-F1
#
_cell.length_a   1.000
_cell.length_b   1.000
_cell.length_c   1.000
_cell.angle_alpha   90.00
_cell.angle_beta   90.00
_cell.angle_gamma   90.00
#
_symmetry.space_group_name_H-M   'P 1'
#
loop_
_entity.id
_entity.type
_entity.pdbx_description
1 polymer ?
#
loop_
_entity_poly.entity_id
_entity_poly.type
_entity_poly.pdbx_seq_one_letter_code
_entity_poly.pdbx_strand_id
1 'polypeptide(L)'
;MVVMQLKGKEKALVFLATLGDEVSRKVLSCLPDKLSGRIAHELNKFKKPSPEAVAFVLKELVAFSLEKQPERPQLEAPPEQVKEEIDPIDATSELGRMPLPELVAFLQNEMPQTAAFVLSHLSPARQNGYYELVSPGRRSEIKQCVVEKTPWADSVFAALNERAKAGR
;
A
#
# COMPACT_ATOMS: atom_id res chain seq x y z
N MET A 1 28.26 20.00 9.33
CA MET A 1 27.95 18.59 9.01
C MET A 1 27.97 18.44 7.50
N VAL A 2 28.80 17.55 6.95
CA VAL A 2 28.87 17.34 5.49
C VAL A 2 27.69 16.47 5.09
N VAL A 3 26.77 17.03 4.32
CA VAL A 3 25.67 16.26 3.73
C VAL A 3 26.28 15.35 2.66
N MET A 4 26.34 14.04 2.90
CA MET A 4 26.73 13.07 1.89
C MET A 4 25.67 13.08 0.77
N GLN A 5 25.97 13.69 -0.37
CA GLN A 5 25.12 13.61 -1.55
C GLN A 5 25.37 12.31 -2.31
N LEU A 6 24.83 11.21 -1.80
CA LEU A 6 24.73 9.97 -2.55
C LEU A 6 23.62 10.11 -3.61
N LYS A 7 23.92 9.80 -4.86
CA LYS A 7 22.92 9.74 -5.93
C LYS A 7 22.05 8.49 -5.77
N GLY A 8 20.83 8.50 -6.32
CA GLY A 8 19.89 7.37 -6.19
C GLY A 8 20.48 6.02 -6.61
N LYS A 9 21.33 6.00 -7.66
CA LYS A 9 22.07 4.80 -8.08
C LYS A 9 23.02 4.29 -6.98
N GLU A 10 23.77 5.19 -6.35
CA GLU A 10 24.75 4.84 -5.31
C GLU A 10 24.06 4.34 -4.05
N LYS A 11 22.93 4.95 -3.66
CA LYS A 11 22.09 4.49 -2.55
C LYS A 11 21.57 3.06 -2.78
N ALA A 12 21.10 2.77 -3.99
CA ALA A 12 20.62 1.43 -4.35
C ALA A 12 21.74 0.38 -4.24
N LEU A 13 22.96 0.72 -4.69
CA LEU A 13 24.12 -0.19 -4.59
C LEU A 13 24.54 -0.43 -3.14
N VAL A 14 24.63 0.63 -2.32
CA VAL A 14 24.93 0.52 -0.88
C VAL A 14 23.86 -0.33 -0.17
N PHE A 15 22.59 -0.10 -0.47
CA PHE A 15 21.48 -0.85 0.11
C PHE A 15 21.56 -2.34 -0.23
N LEU A 16 21.65 -2.68 -1.52
CA LEU A 16 21.74 -4.07 -1.98
C LEU A 16 23.00 -4.77 -1.43
N ALA A 17 24.16 -4.09 -1.46
CA ALA A 17 25.39 -4.64 -0.88
C ALA A 17 25.26 -4.93 0.63
N THR A 18 24.41 -4.19 1.36
CA THR A 18 24.17 -4.39 2.79
C THR A 18 23.24 -5.57 3.06
N LEU A 19 22.26 -5.82 2.18
CA LEU A 19 21.30 -6.92 2.31
C LEU A 19 21.89 -8.31 2.02
N GLY A 20 23.03 -8.35 1.31
CA GLY A 20 23.67 -9.59 0.87
C GLY A 20 23.02 -10.20 -0.38
N ASP A 21 23.67 -11.22 -0.93
CA ASP A 21 23.38 -11.74 -2.27
C ASP A 21 21.98 -12.35 -2.40
N GLU A 22 21.53 -13.13 -1.42
CA GLU A 22 20.25 -13.83 -1.50
C GLU A 22 19.06 -12.86 -1.54
N VAL A 23 19.05 -11.89 -0.63
CA VAL A 23 17.99 -10.90 -0.54
C VAL A 23 18.05 -9.94 -1.73
N SER A 24 19.26 -9.53 -2.12
CA SER A 24 19.45 -8.67 -3.30
C SER A 24 18.93 -9.29 -4.58
N ARG A 25 19.12 -10.60 -4.80
CA ARG A 25 18.57 -11.30 -5.97
C ARG A 25 17.05 -11.27 -6.01
N LYS A 26 16.39 -11.46 -4.87
CA LYS A 26 14.92 -11.35 -4.78
C LYS A 26 14.47 -9.94 -5.13
N VAL A 27 15.13 -8.91 -4.59
CA VAL A 27 14.81 -7.51 -4.92
C VAL A 27 15.02 -7.24 -6.42
N LEU A 28 16.11 -7.72 -7.01
CA LEU A 28 16.40 -7.58 -8.44
C LEU A 28 15.37 -8.30 -9.33
N SER A 29 14.82 -9.44 -8.90
CA SER A 29 13.78 -10.17 -9.65
C SER A 29 12.44 -9.45 -9.73
N CYS A 30 12.21 -8.47 -8.85
CA CYS A 30 11.02 -7.63 -8.88
C CYS A 30 11.18 -6.38 -9.76
N LEU A 31 12.37 -6.15 -10.34
CA LEU A 31 12.67 -4.99 -11.18
C LEU A 31 12.63 -5.36 -12.68
N PRO A 32 12.30 -4.41 -13.58
CA PRO A 32 12.34 -4.66 -15.02
C PRO A 32 13.72 -5.12 -15.51
N ASP A 33 13.78 -6.06 -16.45
CA ASP A 33 15.01 -6.73 -16.93
C ASP A 33 16.14 -5.76 -17.32
N LYS A 34 15.78 -4.67 -18.01
CA LYS A 34 16.75 -3.66 -18.45
C LYS A 34 17.40 -2.92 -17.27
N LEU A 35 16.70 -2.79 -16.16
CA LEU A 35 17.14 -2.07 -14.96
C LEU A 35 17.84 -3.01 -13.99
N SER A 36 17.31 -4.22 -13.79
CA SER A 36 17.92 -5.25 -12.96
C SER A 36 19.33 -5.62 -13.46
N GLY A 37 19.50 -5.82 -14.76
CA GLY A 37 20.81 -6.12 -15.37
C GLY A 37 21.83 -4.99 -15.17
N ARG A 38 21.41 -3.72 -15.28
CA ARG A 38 22.28 -2.56 -15.04
C ARG A 38 22.72 -2.46 -13.58
N ILE A 39 21.81 -2.69 -12.64
CA ILE A 39 22.11 -2.64 -11.21
C ILE A 39 23.02 -3.81 -10.81
N ALA A 40 22.75 -5.02 -11.29
CA ALA A 40 23.57 -6.20 -11.01
C ALA A 40 25.01 -6.03 -11.52
N HIS A 41 25.18 -5.48 -12.73
CA HIS A 41 26.50 -5.20 -13.29
C HIS A 41 27.29 -4.18 -12.46
N GLU A 42 26.62 -3.13 -11.99
CA GLU A 42 27.24 -2.10 -11.16
C GLU A 42 27.54 -2.64 -9.74
N LEU A 43 26.70 -3.51 -9.20
CA LEU A 43 26.88 -4.13 -7.88
C LEU A 43 28.11 -5.03 -7.85
N ASN A 44 28.36 -5.80 -8.93
CA ASN A 44 29.57 -6.63 -9.05
C ASN A 44 30.86 -5.80 -9.08
N LYS A 45 30.79 -4.55 -9.58
CA LYS A 45 31.92 -3.62 -9.60
C LYS A 45 32.01 -2.77 -8.33
N PHE A 46 30.99 -2.82 -7.49
CA PHE A 46 30.87 -1.96 -6.33
C PHE A 46 31.78 -2.46 -5.21
N LYS A 47 32.60 -1.56 -4.66
CA LYS A 47 33.44 -1.87 -3.50
C LYS A 47 32.58 -1.87 -2.24
N LYS A 48 33.01 -2.64 -1.23
CA LYS A 48 32.32 -2.70 0.07
C LYS A 48 32.03 -1.27 0.59
N PRO A 49 30.77 -0.94 0.89
CA PRO A 49 30.39 0.41 1.31
C PRO A 49 31.01 0.75 2.67
N SER A 50 31.25 2.05 2.92
CA SER A 50 31.70 2.51 4.23
C SER A 50 30.57 2.40 5.27
N PRO A 51 30.89 2.19 6.56
CA PRO A 51 29.89 2.13 7.62
C PRO A 51 28.99 3.37 7.69
N GLU A 52 29.54 4.55 7.39
CA GLU A 52 28.82 5.83 7.38
C GLU A 52 27.79 5.88 6.24
N ALA A 53 28.16 5.38 5.06
CA ALA A 53 27.25 5.32 3.90
C ALA A 53 26.10 4.34 4.16
N VAL A 54 26.38 3.21 4.79
CA VAL A 54 25.35 2.23 5.19
C VAL A 54 24.40 2.85 6.22
N ALA A 55 24.94 3.48 7.28
CA ALA A 55 24.13 4.12 8.30
C ALA A 55 23.25 5.23 7.73
N PHE A 56 23.77 6.02 6.78
CA PHE A 56 23.01 7.05 6.09
C PHE A 56 21.84 6.46 5.28
N VAL A 57 22.09 5.43 4.48
CA VAL A 57 21.06 4.79 3.65
C VAL A 57 20.00 4.08 4.50
N LEU A 58 20.39 3.39 5.56
CA LEU A 58 19.44 2.75 6.48
C LEU A 58 18.63 3.78 7.26
N LYS A 59 19.24 4.89 7.68
CA LYS A 59 18.52 5.99 8.33
C LYS A 59 17.49 6.62 7.40
N GLU A 60 17.84 6.86 6.13
CA GLU A 60 16.87 7.32 5.13
C GLU A 60 15.77 6.29 4.85
N LEU A 61 16.08 4.99 4.84
CA LEU A 61 15.07 3.94 4.67
C LEU A 61 14.09 3.91 5.84
N VAL A 62 14.59 4.03 7.07
CA VAL A 62 13.75 4.09 8.27
C VAL A 62 12.93 5.38 8.27
N ALA A 63 13.54 6.52 7.94
CA ALA A 63 12.81 7.77 7.74
C ALA A 63 11.74 7.62 6.66
N PHE A 64 12.03 6.98 5.53
CA PHE A 64 11.05 6.69 4.49
C PHE A 64 9.93 5.77 4.98
N SER A 65 10.23 4.75 5.79
CA SER A 65 9.21 3.86 6.37
C SER A 65 8.36 4.53 7.45
N LEU A 66 8.92 5.53 8.16
CA LEU A 66 8.23 6.31 9.19
C LEU A 66 7.47 7.51 8.62
N GLU A 67 8.02 8.15 7.58
CA GLU A 67 7.47 9.30 6.85
C GLU A 67 6.55 8.88 5.70
N LYS A 68 6.44 7.58 5.41
CA LYS A 68 5.45 7.02 4.48
C LYS A 68 4.55 5.98 5.13
N GLN A 69 3.81 6.37 6.15
CA GLN A 69 2.39 6.44 5.83
C GLN A 69 2.24 7.67 4.94
N PRO A 70 1.64 7.60 3.74
CA PRO A 70 1.22 8.83 3.11
C PRO A 70 0.54 9.62 4.23
N GLU A 71 0.94 10.88 4.46
CA GLU A 71 0.06 11.80 5.17
C GLU A 71 -1.31 11.50 4.61
N ARG A 72 -2.22 11.01 5.48
CA ARG A 72 -3.63 10.88 5.13
C ARG A 72 -3.90 12.13 4.31
N PRO A 73 -4.34 12.04 3.04
CA PRO A 73 -4.61 13.26 2.31
C PRO A 73 -5.42 14.09 3.27
N GLN A 74 -4.87 15.23 3.70
CA GLN A 74 -5.68 16.23 4.36
C GLN A 74 -6.55 16.67 3.19
N LEU A 75 -7.65 15.93 2.98
CA LEU A 75 -8.74 16.39 2.17
C LEU A 75 -8.99 17.78 2.76
N GLU A 76 -8.83 18.80 1.93
CA GLU A 76 -9.52 20.06 2.17
C GLU A 76 -10.90 19.67 2.67
N ALA A 77 -11.24 20.16 3.87
CA ALA A 77 -12.49 19.81 4.53
C ALA A 77 -13.59 19.83 3.45
N PRO A 78 -14.30 18.71 3.22
CA PRO A 78 -15.30 18.66 2.17
C PRO A 78 -16.20 19.89 2.35
N PRO A 79 -16.52 20.63 1.27
CA PRO A 79 -17.50 21.69 1.36
C PRO A 79 -18.75 21.06 1.98
N GLU A 80 -19.14 21.61 3.13
CA GLU A 80 -20.30 21.28 3.96
C GLU A 80 -20.95 19.92 3.67
N GLN A 81 -20.60 18.93 4.48
CA GLN A 81 -21.40 17.75 4.85
C GLN A 81 -22.69 17.59 4.02
N VAL A 82 -22.56 17.10 2.79
CA VAL A 82 -23.64 16.32 2.21
C VAL A 82 -23.74 15.13 3.13
N LYS A 83 -24.79 15.08 3.95
CA LYS A 83 -25.16 13.87 4.66
C LYS A 83 -25.38 12.83 3.57
N GLU A 84 -24.34 12.06 3.25
CA GLU A 84 -24.47 10.88 2.42
C GLU A 84 -25.51 10.04 3.14
N GLU A 85 -26.69 9.94 2.54
CA GLU A 85 -27.74 9.06 3.01
C GLU A 85 -27.16 7.65 2.89
N ILE A 86 -26.64 7.15 4.00
CA ILE A 86 -25.99 5.84 4.05
C ILE A 86 -27.09 4.82 3.78
N ASP A 87 -26.93 4.06 2.70
CA ASP A 87 -27.85 2.98 2.35
C ASP A 87 -28.05 2.06 3.57
N PRO A 88 -29.28 1.61 3.88
CA PRO A 88 -29.54 0.72 5.00
C PRO A 88 -28.62 -0.51 5.04
N ILE A 89 -28.20 -1.04 3.88
CA ILE A 89 -27.24 -2.15 3.80
C ILE A 89 -25.90 -1.75 4.43
N ASP A 90 -25.40 -0.57 4.09
CA ASP A 90 -24.10 -0.07 4.54
C ASP A 90 -24.14 0.32 6.02
N ALA A 91 -25.27 0.86 6.49
CA ALA A 91 -25.46 1.30 7.88
C ALA A 91 -25.29 0.16 8.91
N THR A 92 -25.50 -1.09 8.50
CA THR A 92 -25.39 -2.26 9.40
C THR A 92 -23.94 -2.67 9.70
N SER A 93 -22.98 -2.24 8.89
CA SER A 93 -21.58 -2.64 9.02
C SER A 93 -20.68 -1.45 9.39
N GLU A 94 -19.54 -1.71 10.01
CA GLU A 94 -18.57 -0.67 10.34
C GLU A 94 -17.83 -0.20 9.10
N LEU A 95 -17.50 -1.14 8.21
CA LEU A 95 -16.92 -0.86 6.89
C LEU A 95 -17.91 -0.06 6.01
N GLY A 96 -19.20 -0.32 6.15
CA GLY A 96 -20.29 0.41 5.49
C GLY A 96 -20.61 1.77 6.13
N ARG A 97 -20.11 2.07 7.33
CA ARG A 97 -20.20 3.41 7.93
C ARG A 97 -18.92 4.23 7.84
N MET A 98 -17.79 3.58 7.56
CA MET A 98 -16.49 4.21 7.42
C MET A 98 -16.47 5.25 6.29
N PRO A 99 -15.98 6.48 6.48
CA PRO A 99 -15.85 7.45 5.39
C PRO A 99 -15.08 6.86 4.19
N LEU A 100 -15.48 7.16 2.95
CA LEU A 100 -14.87 6.58 1.75
C LEU A 100 -13.33 6.72 1.69
N PRO A 101 -12.72 7.87 2.04
CA PRO A 101 -11.27 7.98 2.11
C PRO A 101 -10.63 7.03 3.14
N GLU A 102 -11.27 6.83 4.28
CA GLU A 102 -10.80 5.89 5.30
C GLU A 102 -10.96 4.44 4.83
N LEU A 103 -12.05 4.10 4.15
CA LEU A 103 -12.27 2.79 3.56
C LEU A 103 -11.23 2.46 2.48
N VAL A 104 -10.88 3.45 1.65
CA VAL A 104 -9.80 3.34 0.67
C VAL A 104 -8.48 3.04 1.36
N ALA A 105 -8.12 3.80 2.40
CA ALA A 105 -6.89 3.59 3.16
C ALA A 105 -6.87 2.21 3.84
N PHE A 106 -7.99 1.79 4.43
CA PHE A 106 -8.15 0.49 5.07
C PHE A 106 -7.89 -0.67 4.09
N LEU A 107 -8.40 -0.56 2.86
CA LEU A 107 -8.26 -1.60 1.82
C LEU A 107 -7.02 -1.43 0.93
N GLN A 108 -6.22 -0.38 1.11
CA GLN A 108 -5.11 -0.05 0.22
C GLN A 108 -4.02 -1.13 0.21
N ASN A 109 -3.69 -1.68 1.39
CA ASN A 109 -2.65 -2.69 1.57
C ASN A 109 -3.21 -4.12 1.63
N GLU A 110 -4.52 -4.29 1.48
CA GLU A 110 -5.15 -5.60 1.43
C GLU A 110 -4.98 -6.25 0.06
N MET A 111 -5.11 -7.58 -0.03
CA MET A 111 -5.10 -8.25 -1.34
C MET A 111 -6.31 -7.79 -2.18
N PRO A 112 -6.20 -7.70 -3.53
CA PRO A 112 -7.32 -7.32 -4.39
C PRO A 112 -8.59 -8.14 -4.14
N GLN A 113 -8.41 -9.45 -3.87
CA GLN A 113 -9.49 -10.37 -3.55
C GLN A 113 -10.24 -9.98 -2.26
N THR A 114 -9.52 -9.57 -1.23
CA THR A 114 -10.11 -9.11 0.04
C THR A 114 -10.90 -7.82 -0.17
N ALA A 115 -10.36 -6.88 -0.95
CA ALA A 115 -11.07 -5.65 -1.28
C ALA A 115 -12.34 -5.94 -2.10
N ALA A 116 -12.26 -6.82 -3.11
CA ALA A 116 -13.42 -7.25 -3.90
C ALA A 116 -14.50 -7.90 -3.01
N PHE A 117 -14.09 -8.76 -2.09
CA PHE A 117 -14.97 -9.40 -1.12
C PHE A 117 -15.66 -8.39 -0.19
N VAL A 118 -14.93 -7.41 0.35
CA VAL A 118 -15.54 -6.35 1.18
C VAL A 118 -16.52 -5.53 0.37
N LEU A 119 -16.15 -5.11 -0.84
CA LEU A 119 -17.00 -4.31 -1.72
C LEU A 119 -18.28 -5.04 -2.11
N SER A 120 -18.26 -6.37 -2.27
CA SER A 120 -19.46 -7.15 -2.58
C SER A 120 -20.53 -7.12 -1.48
N HIS A 121 -20.19 -6.68 -0.28
CA HIS A 121 -21.10 -6.52 0.85
C HIS A 121 -21.61 -5.08 1.02
N LEU A 122 -21.13 -4.15 0.19
CA LEU A 122 -21.54 -2.74 0.22
C LEU A 122 -22.53 -2.42 -0.89
N SER A 123 -23.29 -1.34 -0.74
CA SER A 123 -24.21 -0.88 -1.77
C SER A 123 -23.48 -0.50 -3.07
N PRO A 124 -24.13 -0.61 -4.25
CA PRO A 124 -23.51 -0.22 -5.52
C PRO A 124 -23.04 1.23 -5.56
N ALA A 125 -23.77 2.15 -4.91
CA ALA A 125 -23.37 3.56 -4.82
C ALA A 125 -22.02 3.71 -4.10
N ARG A 126 -21.86 2.98 -2.99
CA ARG A 126 -20.65 3.00 -2.18
C ARG A 126 -19.47 2.31 -2.87
N GLN A 127 -19.73 1.23 -3.61
CA GLN A 127 -18.73 0.59 -4.47
C GLN A 127 -18.22 1.57 -5.55
N ASN A 128 -19.12 2.29 -6.20
CA ASN A 128 -18.77 3.29 -7.21
C ASN A 128 -17.92 4.41 -6.61
N GLY A 129 -18.34 4.98 -5.47
CA GLY A 129 -17.56 6.01 -4.76
C GLY A 129 -16.16 5.52 -4.36
N TYR A 130 -16.03 4.27 -3.90
CA TYR A 130 -14.72 3.67 -3.66
C TYR A 130 -13.89 3.61 -4.95
N TYR A 131 -14.47 3.15 -6.05
CA TYR A 131 -13.76 3.03 -7.32
C TYR A 131 -13.29 4.37 -7.87
N GLU A 132 -14.02 5.45 -7.65
CA GLU A 132 -13.65 6.81 -8.07
C GLU A 132 -12.38 7.31 -7.37
N LEU A 133 -12.17 6.92 -6.10
CA LEU A 133 -11.03 7.38 -5.29
C LEU A 133 -9.75 6.55 -5.45
N VAL A 134 -9.84 5.31 -5.95
CA VAL A 134 -8.66 4.46 -6.16
C VAL A 134 -8.03 4.63 -7.54
N SER A 135 -6.73 4.31 -7.63
CA SER A 135 -6.00 4.37 -8.90
C SER A 135 -6.59 3.42 -9.97
N PRO A 136 -6.46 3.74 -11.27
CA PRO A 136 -6.98 2.90 -12.34
C PRO A 136 -6.43 1.46 -12.33
N GLY A 137 -5.15 1.29 -11.97
CA GLY A 137 -4.52 -0.03 -11.84
C GLY A 137 -5.18 -0.86 -10.74
N ARG A 138 -5.29 -0.29 -9.54
CA ARG A 138 -5.95 -0.94 -8.40
C ARG A 138 -7.41 -1.26 -8.68
N ARG A 139 -8.13 -0.34 -9.33
CA ARG A 139 -9.51 -0.54 -9.78
C ARG A 139 -9.62 -1.76 -10.70
N SER A 140 -8.70 -1.88 -11.66
CA SER A 140 -8.69 -3.02 -12.60
C SER A 140 -8.41 -4.34 -11.89
N GLU A 141 -7.44 -4.38 -10.98
CA GLU A 141 -7.11 -5.58 -10.20
C GLU A 141 -8.32 -6.09 -9.41
N ILE A 142 -8.99 -5.19 -8.68
CA ILE A 142 -10.16 -5.55 -7.86
C ILE A 142 -11.32 -6.03 -8.73
N LYS A 143 -11.58 -5.39 -9.87
CA LYS A 143 -12.70 -5.78 -10.76
C LYS A 143 -12.50 -7.12 -11.46
N GLN A 144 -11.26 -7.62 -11.53
CA GLN A 144 -10.95 -8.94 -12.09
C GLN A 144 -11.12 -10.08 -11.08
N CYS A 145 -11.29 -9.77 -9.80
CA CYS A 145 -11.52 -10.76 -8.75
C CYS A 145 -12.90 -11.39 -8.85
N VAL A 146 -12.97 -12.70 -8.73
CA VAL A 146 -14.23 -13.45 -8.62
C VAL A 146 -14.56 -13.60 -7.15
N VAL A 147 -15.70 -13.06 -6.71
CA VAL A 147 -16.16 -13.20 -5.33
C VAL A 147 -17.17 -14.34 -5.25
N GLU A 148 -16.76 -15.45 -4.64
CA GLU A 148 -17.63 -16.59 -4.39
C GLU A 148 -18.25 -16.51 -3.00
N LYS A 149 -19.53 -16.88 -2.88
CA LYS A 149 -20.18 -17.04 -1.58
C LYS A 149 -19.73 -18.35 -0.96
N THR A 150 -18.69 -18.27 -0.14
CA THR A 150 -18.22 -19.41 0.66
C THR A 150 -19.03 -19.51 1.96
N PRO A 151 -19.11 -20.71 2.58
CA PRO A 151 -19.83 -20.89 3.86
C PRO A 151 -19.30 -20.03 5.02
N TRP A 152 -18.08 -19.50 4.88
CA TRP A 152 -17.38 -18.67 5.86
C TRP A 152 -17.34 -17.19 5.47
N ALA A 153 -18.05 -16.77 4.43
CA ALA A 153 -18.10 -15.37 4.02
C ALA A 153 -18.55 -14.45 5.17
N ASP A 154 -19.67 -14.78 5.83
CA ASP A 154 -20.22 -13.94 6.89
C ASP A 154 -19.26 -13.81 8.09
N SER A 155 -18.57 -14.89 8.46
CA SER A 155 -17.61 -14.86 9.58
C SER A 155 -16.36 -14.05 9.24
N VAL A 156 -15.86 -14.13 8.00
CA VAL A 156 -14.74 -13.31 7.53
C VAL A 156 -15.14 -11.84 7.49
N PHE A 157 -16.33 -11.52 6.97
CA PHE A 157 -16.82 -10.16 6.93
C PHE A 157 -17.03 -9.58 8.34
N ALA A 158 -17.53 -10.39 9.28
CA ALA A 158 -17.63 -10.01 10.69
C ALA A 158 -16.26 -9.70 11.31
N ALA A 159 -15.25 -10.55 11.07
CA ALA A 159 -13.89 -10.33 11.57
C ALA A 159 -13.25 -9.04 11.03
N LEU A 160 -13.49 -8.71 9.76
CA LEU A 160 -13.03 -7.46 9.15
C LEU A 160 -13.71 -6.24 9.77
N ASN A 161 -15.00 -6.33 10.08
CA ASN A 161 -15.73 -5.28 10.79
C ASN A 161 -15.19 -5.07 12.21
N GLU A 162 -14.88 -6.13 12.95
CA GLU A 162 -14.26 -6.00 14.27
C GLU A 162 -12.87 -5.36 14.20
N ARG A 163 -12.05 -5.70 13.20
CA ARG A 163 -10.77 -5.02 12.96
C ARG A 163 -10.95 -3.54 12.66
N ALA A 164 -11.99 -3.17 11.90
CA ALA A 164 -12.31 -1.78 11.61
C ALA A 164 -12.77 -0.99 12.87
N LYS A 165 -13.36 -1.66 13.87
CA LYS A 165 -13.65 -1.04 15.19
C LYS A 165 -12.37 -0.80 15.99
N ALA A 166 -11.48 -1.79 16.04
CA ALA A 166 -10.28 -1.74 16.87
C ALA A 166 -9.23 -0.73 16.40
N GLY A 167 -9.30 -0.28 15.15
CA GLY A 167 -8.39 0.72 14.58
C GLY A 167 -8.83 2.18 14.74
N ARG A 168 -9.94 2.44 15.44
CA ARG A 168 -10.46 3.78 15.75
C ARG A 168 -10.09 4.23 17.16
#